data_AF-A0A1F2QJT4-F1
#
_entry.id   AF-A0A1F2QJT4-F1
#
_cell.length_a   1.000
_cell.length_b   1.000
_cell.length_c   1.000
_cell.angle_alpha   90.00
_cell.angle_beta   90.00
_cell.angle_gamma   90.00
#
_symmetry.space_group_name_H-M   'P 1'
#
loop_
_entity.id
_entity.type
_entity.pdbx_description
1 polymer ?
#
loop_
_entity_poly.entity_id
_entity_poly.type
_entity_poly.pdbx_seq_one_letter_code
_entity_poly.pdbx_strand_id
1 'polypeptide(L)' 'MAARVAQFREQRGLTQRDLAKKARVNRVTLARLERAMHPPTLDTLERIARALGVKLVDLVK' A
#
# COMPACT_ATOMS: atom_id res chain seq x y z
N MET A 1 9.39 1.49 -3.10
CA MET A 1 7.91 1.37 -3.22
C MET A 1 7.33 0.05 -2.74
N ALA A 2 7.38 -1.03 -3.54
CA ALA A 2 6.66 -2.28 -3.25
C ALA A 2 7.02 -2.90 -1.89
N ALA A 3 8.33 -3.02 -1.61
CA ALA A 3 8.85 -3.52 -0.34
C ALA A 3 8.46 -2.64 0.86
N ARG A 4 8.31 -1.32 0.67
CA ARG A 4 7.96 -0.38 1.75
C ARG A 4 6.50 -0.49 2.15
N VAL A 5 5.59 -0.68 1.19
CA VAL A 5 4.17 -0.88 1.51
C VAL A 5 3.98 -2.15 2.34
N ALA A 6 4.64 -3.25 1.96
CA ALA A 6 4.63 -4.48 2.73
C ALA A 6 5.22 -4.30 4.14
N GLN A 7 6.38 -3.65 4.26
CA GLN A 7 7.00 -3.34 5.56
C GLN A 7 6.08 -2.50 6.46
N PHE A 8 5.53 -1.39 5.96
CA PHE A 8 4.65 -0.53 6.75
C PHE A 8 3.34 -1.21 7.12
N ARG A 9 2.85 -2.12 6.27
CA ARG A 9 1.68 -2.95 6.54
C ARG A 9 1.97 -3.91 7.70
N GLU A 10 3.12 -4.59 7.66
CA GLU A 10 3.56 -5.55 8.69
C GLU A 10 3.86 -4.87 10.03
N GLN A 11 4.52 -3.71 10.02
CA GLN A 11 4.74 -2.89 11.22
C GLN A 11 3.44 -2.47 11.92
N ARG A 12 2.32 -2.47 11.19
CA ARG A 12 0.98 -2.14 11.71
C ARG A 12 0.13 -3.36 12.02
N GLY A 13 0.69 -4.56 11.91
CA GLY A 13 -0.02 -5.82 12.11
C GLY A 13 -1.19 -6.03 11.13
N LEU A 14 -1.16 -5.39 9.95
CA LEU A 14 -2.24 -5.46 8.97
C LEU A 14 -2.01 -6.64 8.01
N THR A 15 -3.07 -7.39 7.68
CA THR A 15 -3.02 -8.29 6.52
C THR A 15 -3.18 -7.49 5.23
N GLN A 16 -2.85 -8.08 4.08
CA GLN A 16 -3.16 -7.46 2.77
C GLN A 16 -4.65 -7.15 2.63
N ARG A 17 -5.53 -7.99 3.18
CA ARG A 17 -6.98 -7.77 3.13
C ARG A 17 -7.38 -6.54 3.96
N ASP A 18 -6.75 -6.35 5.12
CA ASP A 18 -7.07 -5.24 6.01
C ASP A 18 -6.58 -3.91 5.42
N LEU A 19 -5.35 -3.88 4.89
CA LEU A 19 -4.85 -2.70 4.19
C LEU A 19 -5.68 -2.38 2.95
N ALA A 20 -6.06 -3.40 2.17
CA ALA A 20 -6.90 -3.21 0.98
C ALA A 20 -8.25 -2.60 1.35
N LYS A 21 -8.92 -3.12 2.39
CA LYS A 21 -10.17 -2.56 2.91
C LYS A 21 -9.98 -1.12 3.40
N LYS A 22 -8.92 -0.85 4.17
CA LYS A 22 -8.67 0.47 4.76
C LYS A 22 -8.31 1.54 3.70
N ALA A 23 -7.57 1.16 2.67
CA ALA A 23 -7.27 2.01 1.51
C ALA A 23 -8.41 2.01 0.47
N ARG A 24 -9.47 1.20 0.67
CA ARG A 24 -10.58 0.95 -0.26
C ARG A 24 -10.14 0.43 -1.64
N VAL A 25 -8.96 -0.18 -1.74
CA VAL A 25 -8.41 -0.70 -3.00
C VAL A 25 -8.71 -2.20 -3.13
N ASN A 26 -8.68 -2.72 -4.35
CA ASN A 26 -8.80 -4.16 -4.55
C ASN A 26 -7.57 -4.88 -3.94
N ARG A 27 -7.79 -5.96 -3.20
CA ARG A 27 -6.71 -6.81 -2.64
C ARG A 27 -5.73 -7.27 -3.71
N VAL A 28 -6.21 -7.61 -4.91
CA VAL A 28 -5.37 -8.03 -6.04
C VAL A 28 -4.47 -6.88 -6.49
N THR A 29 -5.00 -5.65 -6.56
CA THR A 29 -4.23 -4.44 -6.87
C THR A 29 -3.14 -4.21 -5.82
N LEU A 30 -3.48 -4.33 -4.54
CA LEU A 30 -2.50 -4.22 -3.46
C LEU A 30 -1.41 -5.30 -3.56
N ALA A 31 -1.78 -6.56 -3.81
CA ALA A 31 -0.82 -7.65 -3.94
C ALA A 31 0.07 -7.52 -5.19
N ARG A 32 -0.41 -6.91 -6.28
CA ARG A 32 0.40 -6.59 -7.46
C ARG A 32 1.36 -5.44 -7.18
N LEU A 33 0.89 -4.44 -6.44
CA LEU A 33 1.70 -3.29 -5.99
C LEU A 33 2.83 -3.76 -5.06
N GLU A 34 2.55 -4.61 -4.07
CA GLU A 34 3.56 -5.17 -3.17
C GLU A 34 4.59 -6.07 -3.89
N ARG A 35 4.27 -6.56 -5.09
CA ARG A 35 5.17 -7.34 -5.95
C ARG A 35 5.86 -6.52 -7.05
N ALA A 36 5.68 -5.18 -7.06
CA ALA A 36 6.20 -4.28 -8.09
C ALA A 36 5.79 -4.64 -9.54
N MET A 37 4.72 -5.44 -9.72
CA MET A 37 4.33 -5.91 -11.06
C MET A 37 3.52 -4.88 -11.86
N HIS A 38 3.03 -3.83 -11.21
CA HIS A 38 2.28 -2.77 -11.89
C HIS A 38 2.51 -1.42 -11.20
N PRO A 39 2.87 -0.36 -11.94
CA PRO A 39 2.92 0.99 -11.39
C PRO A 39 1.50 1.40 -10.97
N PRO A 40 1.28 1.74 -9.68
CA PRO A 40 -0.01 2.22 -9.21
C PRO A 40 -0.25 3.67 -9.63
N THR A 41 -1.53 4.06 -9.67
CA THR A 41 -1.90 5.47 -9.85
C THR A 41 -1.56 6.29 -8.61
N LEU A 42 -1.40 7.60 -8.78
CA LEU A 42 -1.19 8.53 -7.66
C LEU A 42 -2.32 8.41 -6.61
N ASP A 43 -3.57 8.31 -7.04
CA ASP A 43 -4.73 8.08 -6.16
C ASP A 43 -4.57 6.81 -5.31
N THR A 44 -4.17 5.69 -5.94
CA THR A 44 -3.96 4.42 -5.25
C THR A 44 -2.88 4.56 -4.18
N LEU A 45 -1.78 5.22 -4.51
CA LEU A 45 -0.67 5.43 -3.57
C LEU A 45 -1.07 6.35 -2.42
N GLU A 46 -1.81 7.44 -2.68
CA GLU A 46 -2.31 8.33 -1.63
C GLU A 46 -3.25 7.62 -0.67
N ARG A 47 -4.12 6.76 -1.18
CA ARG A 47 -5.07 6.01 -0.36
C ARG A 47 -4.36 4.97 0.52
N ILE A 48 -3.33 4.32 -0.02
CA ILE A 48 -2.47 3.40 0.74
C ILE A 48 -1.66 4.17 1.79
N ALA A 49 -1.07 5.31 1.42
CA ALA A 49 -0.34 6.18 2.34
C ALA A 49 -1.23 6.64 3.49
N ARG A 50 -2.47 7.09 3.19
CA ARG A 50 -3.48 7.45 4.20
C ARG A 50 -3.90 6.28 5.08
N ALA A 51 -4.11 5.10 4.50
CA ALA A 51 -4.49 3.90 5.27
C ALA A 51 -3.38 3.44 6.22
N LEU A 52 -2.12 3.62 5.81
CA LEU A 52 -0.94 3.41 6.63
C LEU A 52 -0.69 4.62 7.56
N GLY A 53 -1.19 5.82 7.28
CA GLY A 53 -0.83 7.00 8.07
C GLY A 53 0.66 7.37 7.92
N VAL A 54 1.20 7.21 6.72
CA VAL A 54 2.54 7.69 6.32
C VAL A 54 2.38 8.73 5.21
N LYS A 55 3.44 9.50 4.92
CA LYS A 55 3.40 10.39 3.76
C LYS A 55 3.62 9.58 2.49
N LEU A 56 3.06 10.04 1.37
CA LEU A 56 3.28 9.43 0.06
C LEU A 56 4.78 9.26 -0.24
N VAL A 57 5.57 10.28 0.10
CA VAL A 57 7.04 10.29 -0.07
C VAL A 57 7.76 9.15 0.68
N ASP A 58 7.19 8.67 1.78
CA ASP A 58 7.77 7.58 2.56
C ASP A 58 7.63 6.23 1.83
N LEU A 59 6.62 6.12 0.94
CA LEU A 59 6.41 4.94 0.10
C LEU A 59 7.34 4.93 -1.13
N VAL A 60 7.68 6.10 -1.68
CA VAL A 60 8.49 6.23 -2.92
C VAL A 60 10.00 6.34 -2.70
N LYS A 61 10.44 6.72 -1.50
CA LYS A 61 11.85 6.63 -1.13
C LYS A 61 12.37 5.18 -1.28
#